data_AF-A0A353BKS4-F1
#
_entry.id   AF-A0A353BKS4-F1
#
_cell.length_a   1.000
_cell.length_b   1.000
_cell.length_c   1.000
_cell.angle_alpha   90.00
_cell.angle_beta   90.00
_cell.angle_gamma   90.00
#
_symmetry.space_group_name_H-M   'P 1'
#
loop_
_entity.id
_entity.type
_entity.pdbx_description
1 polymer ?
#
loop_
_entity_poly.entity_id
_entity_poly.type
_entity_poly.pdbx_seq_one_letter_code
_entity_poly.pdbx_strand_id
1 'polypeptide(L)'
;AAARGKPREAVRLFSLAFSTAPDRCESLCAMGRDAMRSGQVGDALNLFRQALRIRPKYADIHNLMGVCHSHRGEMGKSVKHLLKAVSLAPNFTRAWLNLAYAHEQRGDARASLAAYRRVLKLDPKNAIASAAARRLQAGGRRGGMTA
;
A
#
# COMPACT_ATOMS: atom_id res chain seq x y z
N ALA A 1 27.92 -40.99 33.79
CA ALA A 1 28.03 -39.63 34.34
C ALA A 1 27.45 -38.64 33.34
N ALA A 2 26.78 -37.61 33.84
CA ALA A 2 25.79 -36.80 33.14
C ALA A 2 26.34 -35.94 31.99
N ALA A 3 25.47 -35.78 31.00
CA ALA A 3 25.54 -34.82 29.92
C ALA A 3 25.71 -33.37 30.41
N ARG A 4 26.52 -32.59 29.70
CA ARG A 4 26.35 -31.12 29.61
C ARG A 4 26.59 -30.69 28.17
N GLY A 5 25.63 -31.02 27.32
CA GLY A 5 25.49 -30.41 25.99
C GLY A 5 25.33 -28.90 26.15
N LYS A 6 26.14 -28.14 25.40
CA LYS A 6 26.28 -26.69 25.51
C LYS A 6 24.94 -25.99 25.24
N PRO A 7 24.27 -25.39 26.24
CA PRO A 7 22.94 -24.79 26.06
C PRO A 7 22.95 -23.56 25.13
N ARG A 8 24.12 -22.93 24.91
CA ARG A 8 24.25 -21.70 24.11
C ARG A 8 24.26 -21.92 22.59
N GLU A 9 24.59 -23.12 22.13
CA GLU A 9 24.52 -23.48 20.70
C GLU A 9 23.11 -23.92 20.32
N ALA A 10 22.47 -24.71 21.19
CA ALA A 10 21.09 -25.13 21.04
C ALA A 10 20.12 -23.94 20.98
N VAL A 11 20.29 -22.92 21.84
CA VAL A 11 19.46 -21.70 21.81
C VAL A 11 19.65 -20.91 20.51
N ARG A 12 20.87 -20.82 19.97
CA ARG A 12 21.11 -20.12 18.70
C ARG A 12 20.50 -20.85 17.50
N LEU A 13 20.65 -22.17 17.44
CA LEU A 13 20.02 -22.99 16.41
C LEU A 13 18.49 -23.02 16.57
N PHE A 14 17.96 -23.00 17.79
CA PHE A 14 16.51 -22.86 18.05
C PHE A 14 15.98 -21.48 17.62
N SER A 15 16.70 -20.39 17.91
CA SER A 15 16.33 -19.06 17.45
C SER A 15 16.38 -18.94 15.92
N LEU A 16 17.31 -19.64 15.25
CA LEU A 16 17.39 -19.69 13.80
C LEU A 16 16.28 -20.55 13.18
N ALA A 17 15.87 -21.65 13.85
CA ALA A 17 14.80 -22.54 13.42
C ALA A 17 13.39 -21.95 13.63
N PHE A 18 13.19 -21.12 14.67
CA PHE A 18 11.96 -20.33 14.84
C PHE A 18 11.93 -19.09 13.92
N SER A 19 13.06 -18.78 13.27
CA SER A 19 13.22 -17.63 12.36
C SER A 19 12.92 -17.96 10.88
N THR A 20 12.44 -19.16 10.56
CA THR A 20 12.03 -19.54 9.19
C THR A 20 10.51 -19.52 8.99
N ALA A 21 9.72 -19.44 10.06
CA ALA A 21 8.28 -19.25 9.96
C ALA A 21 7.99 -17.76 9.67
N PRO A 22 7.21 -17.42 8.61
CA PRO A 22 6.80 -16.05 8.40
C PRO A 22 6.02 -15.58 9.63
N ASP A 23 6.39 -14.42 10.19
CA ASP A 23 5.63 -13.79 11.29
C ASP A 23 4.13 -13.86 10.96
N ARG A 24 3.28 -14.13 11.95
CA ARG A 24 1.83 -14.22 11.79
C ARG A 24 1.27 -13.03 11.01
N CYS A 25 1.81 -11.82 11.22
CA CYS A 25 1.46 -10.65 10.42
C CYS A 25 1.80 -10.82 8.93
N GLU A 26 3.02 -11.26 8.60
CA GLU A 26 3.46 -11.51 7.22
C GLU A 26 2.68 -12.64 6.56
N SER A 27 2.40 -13.71 7.30
CA SER A 27 1.56 -14.83 6.85
C SER A 27 0.15 -14.34 6.46
N LEU A 28 -0.51 -13.57 7.33
CA LEU A 28 -1.81 -12.97 7.03
C LEU A 28 -1.75 -12.02 5.82
N CYS A 29 -0.67 -11.25 5.68
CA CYS A 29 -0.47 -10.39 4.51
C CYS A 29 -0.30 -11.20 3.21
N ALA A 30 0.45 -12.29 3.25
CA ALA A 30 0.66 -13.16 2.11
C ALA A 30 -0.66 -13.83 1.67
N MET A 31 -1.42 -14.37 2.63
CA MET A 31 -2.76 -14.92 2.37
C MET A 31 -3.70 -13.84 1.80
N GLY A 32 -3.68 -12.61 2.34
CA GLY A 32 -4.50 -11.53 1.82
C GLY A 32 -4.15 -11.16 0.38
N ARG A 33 -2.86 -11.15 0.03
CA ARG A 33 -2.42 -10.95 -1.37
C ARG A 33 -2.81 -12.09 -2.30
N ASP A 34 -2.82 -13.33 -1.81
CA ASP A 34 -3.32 -14.48 -2.58
C ASP A 34 -4.82 -14.36 -2.84
N ALA A 35 -5.61 -14.07 -1.81
CA ALA A 35 -7.05 -13.81 -1.94
C ALA A 35 -7.35 -12.68 -2.94
N MET A 36 -6.56 -11.60 -2.95
CA MET A 36 -6.69 -10.54 -3.97
C MET A 36 -6.48 -11.06 -5.39
N ARG A 37 -5.42 -11.85 -5.63
CA ARG A 37 -5.11 -12.42 -6.95
C ARG A 37 -6.19 -13.37 -7.44
N SER A 38 -6.84 -14.07 -6.51
CA SER A 38 -7.95 -14.99 -6.76
C SER A 38 -9.32 -14.29 -6.86
N GLY A 39 -9.36 -12.95 -6.84
CA GLY A 39 -10.60 -12.17 -6.93
C GLY A 39 -11.45 -12.15 -5.65
N GLN A 40 -10.99 -12.79 -4.58
CA GLN A 40 -11.67 -12.85 -3.27
C GLN A 40 -11.37 -11.59 -2.45
N VAL A 41 -11.78 -10.43 -2.98
CA VAL A 41 -11.42 -9.11 -2.41
C VAL A 41 -11.97 -8.92 -0.99
N GLY A 42 -13.13 -9.52 -0.66
CA GLY A 42 -13.69 -9.50 0.69
C GLY A 42 -12.79 -10.20 1.72
N ASP A 43 -12.32 -11.39 1.38
CA ASP A 43 -11.44 -12.19 2.25
C ASP A 43 -10.08 -11.54 2.41
N ALA A 44 -9.54 -10.95 1.34
CA ALA A 44 -8.33 -10.14 1.41
C ALA A 44 -8.45 -9.00 2.44
N LEU A 45 -9.54 -8.24 2.41
CA LEU A 45 -9.80 -7.17 3.38
C LEU A 45 -9.91 -7.72 4.82
N ASN A 46 -10.47 -8.90 5.01
CA ASN A 46 -10.57 -9.54 6.33
C ASN A 46 -9.17 -9.90 6.86
N LEU A 47 -8.34 -10.52 6.02
CA LEU A 47 -6.96 -10.91 6.35
C LEU A 47 -6.08 -9.70 6.65
N PHE A 48 -6.18 -8.64 5.85
CA PHE A 48 -5.47 -7.38 6.08
C PHE A 48 -5.88 -6.68 7.39
N ARG A 49 -7.18 -6.71 7.74
CA ARG A 49 -7.63 -6.19 9.05
C ARG A 49 -7.04 -6.98 10.21
N GLN A 50 -6.94 -8.31 10.09
CA GLN A 50 -6.29 -9.12 11.11
C GLN A 50 -4.79 -8.81 11.23
N ALA A 51 -4.10 -8.65 10.10
CA ALA A 51 -2.68 -8.27 10.09
C ALA A 51 -2.45 -6.88 10.72
N LEU A 52 -3.33 -5.89 10.46
CA LEU A 52 -3.26 -4.58 11.11
C LEU A 52 -3.55 -4.60 12.61
N ARG A 53 -4.27 -5.61 13.14
CA ARG A 53 -4.39 -5.78 14.61
C ARG A 53 -3.06 -6.15 15.24
N ILE A 54 -2.17 -6.83 14.51
CA ILE A 54 -0.83 -7.23 14.96
C ILE A 54 0.16 -6.07 14.75
N ARG A 55 0.14 -5.45 13.55
CA ARG A 55 1.00 -4.30 13.22
C ARG A 55 0.16 -3.11 12.71
N PRO A 56 -0.35 -2.23 13.60
CA PRO A 56 -1.26 -1.15 13.22
C PRO A 56 -0.66 -0.07 12.32
N LYS A 57 0.67 0.01 12.23
CA LYS A 57 1.41 1.01 11.45
C LYS A 57 2.01 0.44 10.17
N TYR A 58 1.49 -0.68 9.66
CA TYR A 58 2.02 -1.31 8.46
C TYR A 58 1.49 -0.63 7.18
N ALA A 59 2.31 0.27 6.61
CA ALA A 59 1.93 1.08 5.44
C ALA A 59 1.53 0.25 4.22
N ASP A 60 2.23 -0.86 3.94
CA ASP A 60 1.91 -1.76 2.82
C ASP A 60 0.49 -2.32 2.90
N ILE A 61 0.03 -2.70 4.08
CA ILE A 61 -1.33 -3.24 4.24
C ILE A 61 -2.37 -2.16 3.94
N HIS A 62 -2.14 -0.94 4.41
CA HIS A 62 -3.02 0.18 4.07
C HIS A 62 -3.05 0.46 2.56
N ASN A 63 -1.92 0.36 1.87
CA ASN A 63 -1.89 0.44 0.41
C ASN A 63 -2.70 -0.70 -0.24
N LEU A 64 -2.54 -1.95 0.21
CA LEU A 64 -3.27 -3.10 -0.32
C LEU A 64 -4.78 -2.99 -0.09
N MET A 65 -5.21 -2.58 1.11
CA MET A 65 -6.62 -2.30 1.40
C MET A 65 -7.17 -1.18 0.50
N GLY A 66 -6.37 -0.15 0.22
CA GLY A 66 -6.70 0.89 -0.74
C GLY A 66 -7.01 0.32 -2.13
N VAL A 67 -6.12 -0.52 -2.64
CA VAL A 67 -6.29 -1.22 -3.93
C VAL A 67 -7.54 -2.09 -3.92
N CYS A 68 -7.78 -2.89 -2.86
CA CYS A 68 -9.00 -3.68 -2.71
C CYS A 68 -10.28 -2.84 -2.82
N HIS A 69 -10.32 -1.68 -2.13
CA HIS A 69 -11.47 -0.79 -2.21
C HIS A 69 -11.63 -0.16 -3.60
N SER A 70 -10.53 0.18 -4.28
CA SER A 70 -10.57 0.62 -5.67
C SER A 70 -11.15 -0.44 -6.61
N HIS A 71 -10.78 -1.72 -6.47
CA HIS A 71 -11.37 -2.82 -7.25
C HIS A 71 -12.88 -2.97 -7.03
N ARG A 72 -13.37 -2.59 -5.84
CA ARG A 72 -14.81 -2.60 -5.52
C ARG A 72 -15.55 -1.33 -5.94
N GLY A 73 -14.88 -0.36 -6.57
CA GLY A 73 -15.45 0.95 -6.88
C GLY A 73 -15.60 1.89 -5.68
N GLU A 74 -15.14 1.48 -4.49
CA GLU A 74 -15.30 2.21 -3.22
C GLU A 74 -14.20 3.28 -3.06
N MET A 75 -14.10 4.22 -4.00
CA MET A 75 -12.96 5.14 -4.10
C MET A 75 -12.76 6.02 -2.86
N GLY A 76 -13.82 6.37 -2.13
CA GLY A 76 -13.70 7.10 -0.86
C GLY A 76 -12.94 6.29 0.22
N LYS A 77 -13.22 4.99 0.34
CA LYS A 77 -12.49 4.10 1.26
C LYS A 77 -11.06 3.87 0.79
N SER A 78 -10.85 3.76 -0.52
CA SER A 78 -9.52 3.67 -1.13
C SER A 78 -8.64 4.86 -0.73
N VAL A 79 -9.11 6.09 -0.96
CA VAL A 79 -8.40 7.32 -0.57
C VAL A 79 -8.07 7.34 0.92
N LYS A 80 -9.02 6.98 1.80
CA LYS A 80 -8.78 6.94 3.26
C LYS A 80 -7.60 6.02 3.62
N HIS A 81 -7.57 4.83 3.05
CA HIS A 81 -6.49 3.87 3.32
C HIS A 81 -5.16 4.30 2.69
N LEU A 82 -5.18 4.86 1.49
CA LEU A 82 -3.98 5.33 0.80
C LEU A 82 -3.35 6.55 1.49
N LEU A 83 -4.17 7.48 1.99
CA LEU A 83 -3.71 8.58 2.85
C LEU A 83 -3.02 8.04 4.12
N LYS A 84 -3.56 6.99 4.72
CA LYS A 84 -2.90 6.35 5.87
C LYS A 84 -1.57 5.71 5.47
N ALA A 85 -1.48 5.05 4.32
CA ALA A 85 -0.23 4.48 3.82
C ALA A 85 0.86 5.56 3.62
N VAL A 86 0.54 6.66 2.95
CA VAL A 86 1.52 7.74 2.69
C VAL A 86 1.86 8.57 3.92
N SER A 87 0.96 8.66 4.91
CA SER A 87 1.31 9.29 6.21
C SER A 87 2.26 8.43 7.05
N LEU A 88 2.15 7.09 6.95
CA LEU A 88 3.07 6.16 7.62
C LEU A 88 4.41 6.04 6.88
N ALA A 89 4.39 6.10 5.54
CA ALA A 89 5.56 6.01 4.69
C ALA A 89 5.53 7.09 3.58
N PRO A 90 6.02 8.32 3.86
CA PRO A 90 5.93 9.45 2.93
C PRO A 90 6.69 9.30 1.61
N ASN A 91 7.63 8.35 1.54
CA ASN A 91 8.42 7.98 0.36
C ASN A 91 7.85 6.76 -0.38
N PHE A 92 6.66 6.27 -0.02
CA PHE A 92 6.05 5.10 -0.64
C PHE A 92 5.42 5.44 -2.00
N THR A 93 6.24 5.44 -3.05
CA THR A 93 5.86 5.86 -4.41
C THR A 93 4.61 5.15 -4.94
N ARG A 94 4.49 3.83 -4.72
CA ARG A 94 3.31 3.05 -5.16
C ARG A 94 2.02 3.51 -4.48
N ALA A 95 2.06 3.83 -3.19
CA ALA A 95 0.88 4.35 -2.48
C ALA A 95 0.47 5.74 -2.98
N TRP A 96 1.43 6.60 -3.32
CA TRP A 96 1.16 7.90 -3.95
C TRP A 96 0.53 7.76 -5.34
N LEU A 97 1.00 6.81 -6.16
CA LEU A 97 0.38 6.51 -7.46
C LEU A 97 -1.07 6.04 -7.31
N ASN A 98 -1.31 5.08 -6.42
CA ASN A 98 -2.67 4.60 -6.15
C ASN A 98 -3.57 5.72 -5.60
N LEU A 99 -3.04 6.60 -4.75
CA LEU A 99 -3.78 7.75 -4.21
C LEU A 99 -4.16 8.72 -5.32
N ALA A 100 -3.23 9.04 -6.22
CA ALA A 100 -3.48 9.90 -7.37
C ALA A 100 -4.60 9.34 -8.25
N TYR A 101 -4.53 8.05 -8.58
CA TYR A 101 -5.56 7.35 -9.33
C TYR A 101 -6.92 7.38 -8.62
N ALA A 102 -6.97 7.08 -7.33
CA ALA A 102 -8.21 7.10 -6.55
C ALA A 102 -8.85 8.50 -6.51
N HIS A 103 -8.07 9.58 -6.50
CA HIS A 103 -8.58 10.94 -6.64
C HIS A 103 -9.11 11.24 -8.05
N GLU A 104 -8.47 10.75 -9.12
CA GLU A 104 -9.00 10.92 -10.50
C GLU A 104 -10.34 10.24 -10.67
N GLN A 105 -10.48 9.01 -10.17
CA GLN A 105 -11.75 8.28 -10.25
C GLN A 105 -12.88 8.96 -9.47
N ARG A 106 -12.54 9.86 -8.54
CA ARG A 106 -13.51 10.70 -7.80
C ARG A 106 -13.75 12.07 -8.46
N GLY A 107 -13.08 12.39 -9.55
CA GLY A 107 -13.12 13.70 -10.19
C GLY A 107 -12.32 14.79 -9.46
N ASP A 108 -11.52 14.43 -8.46
CA ASP A 108 -10.70 15.39 -7.71
C ASP A 108 -9.36 15.62 -8.41
N ALA A 109 -9.42 16.37 -9.51
CA ALA A 109 -8.26 16.68 -10.35
C ALA A 109 -7.15 17.40 -9.59
N ARG A 110 -7.50 18.25 -8.63
CA ARG A 110 -6.53 19.02 -7.83
C ARG A 110 -5.73 18.10 -6.90
N ALA A 111 -6.40 17.25 -6.12
CA ALA A 111 -5.71 16.33 -5.24
C ALA A 111 -4.94 15.25 -6.01
N SER A 112 -5.48 14.78 -7.14
CA SER A 112 -4.78 13.86 -8.01
C SER A 112 -3.46 14.44 -8.55
N LEU A 113 -3.51 15.67 -9.09
CA LEU A 113 -2.31 16.35 -9.58
C LEU A 113 -1.26 16.53 -8.48
N ALA A 114 -1.69 16.87 -7.25
CA ALA A 114 -0.79 16.98 -6.11
C ALA A 114 -0.10 15.64 -5.79
N ALA A 115 -0.84 14.53 -5.80
CA ALA A 115 -0.30 13.19 -5.59
C ALA A 115 0.65 12.75 -6.71
N TYR A 116 0.33 12.98 -7.99
CA TYR A 116 1.26 12.70 -9.10
C TYR A 116 2.54 13.54 -9.04
N ARG A 117 2.44 14.82 -8.65
CA ARG A 117 3.63 15.64 -8.40
C ARG A 117 4.48 15.06 -7.28
N ARG A 118 3.88 14.46 -6.25
CA ARG A 118 4.63 13.77 -5.19
C ARG A 118 5.33 12.52 -5.71
N VAL A 119 4.69 11.74 -6.58
CA VAL A 119 5.33 10.62 -7.29
C VAL A 119 6.55 11.12 -8.07
N LEU A 120 6.40 12.17 -8.88
CA LEU A 120 7.50 12.71 -9.70
C LEU A 120 8.65 13.31 -8.86
N LYS A 121 8.39 13.74 -7.63
CA LYS A 121 9.46 14.14 -6.70
C LYS A 121 10.26 12.94 -6.17
N LEU A 122 9.62 11.78 -6.03
CA LEU A 122 10.25 10.55 -5.52
C LEU A 122 10.89 9.73 -6.66
N ASP A 123 10.25 9.71 -7.82
CA ASP A 123 10.65 9.03 -9.04
C ASP A 123 10.39 9.96 -10.24
N PRO A 124 11.38 10.82 -10.60
CA PRO A 124 11.24 11.76 -11.70
C PRO A 124 11.03 11.12 -13.08
N LYS A 125 11.36 9.82 -13.23
CA LYS A 125 11.24 9.08 -14.49
C LYS A 125 9.92 8.32 -14.61
N ASN A 126 9.01 8.48 -13.64
CA ASN A 126 7.73 7.79 -13.65
C ASN A 126 6.83 8.24 -14.82
N ALA A 127 6.76 7.43 -15.86
CA ALA A 127 6.02 7.75 -17.08
C ALA A 127 4.51 7.95 -16.83
N ILE A 128 3.91 7.14 -15.95
CA ILE A 128 2.48 7.22 -15.60
C ILE A 128 2.18 8.57 -14.96
N ALA A 129 2.95 8.94 -13.92
CA ALA A 129 2.74 10.21 -13.23
C ALA A 129 3.01 11.42 -14.12
N SER A 130 4.02 11.35 -15.00
CA SER A 130 4.35 12.43 -15.94
C SER A 130 3.22 12.66 -16.95
N ALA A 131 2.71 11.59 -17.57
CA ALA A 131 1.61 11.66 -18.51
C ALA A 131 0.32 12.17 -17.85
N ALA A 132 -0.03 11.62 -16.67
CA ALA A 132 -1.22 12.03 -15.95
C ALA A 132 -1.16 13.49 -15.48
N ALA A 133 -0.01 13.94 -14.97
CA ALA A 133 0.17 15.33 -14.55
C ALA A 133 0.03 16.32 -15.71
N ARG A 134 0.57 16.00 -16.90
CA ARG A 134 0.40 16.82 -18.11
C ARG A 134 -1.06 16.87 -18.54
N ARG A 135 -1.76 15.73 -18.56
CA ARG A 135 -3.19 15.65 -18.90
C ARG A 135 -4.03 16.52 -17.97
N LEU A 136 -3.84 16.40 -16.65
CA LEU A 136 -4.60 17.16 -15.65
C LEU A 136 -4.34 18.68 -15.76
N GLN A 137 -3.11 19.09 -16.07
CA GLN A 137 -2.76 20.51 -16.28
C GLN A 137 -3.36 21.07 -17.57
N ALA A 138 -3.38 20.30 -18.65
CA ALA A 138 -3.99 20.70 -19.90
C ALA A 138 -5.52 20.84 -19.78
N GLY A 139 -6.16 19.93 -19.03
CA GLY A 139 -7.59 19.99 -18.74
C GLY A 139 -8.00 21.23 -17.94
N GLY A 140 -7.19 21.64 -16.95
CA GLY A 140 -7.43 22.85 -16.17
C GLY A 140 -7.30 24.16 -16.97
N ARG A 141 -6.52 24.18 -18.06
CA ARG A 141 -6.32 25.37 -18.91
C ARG A 141 -7.48 25.64 -19.87
N ARG A 142 -8.30 24.64 -20.21
CA ARG A 142 -9.46 24.83 -21.11
C ARG A 142 -10.68 25.45 -20.42
N GLY A 143 -10.76 25.40 -19.09
CA GLY A 143 -11.87 25.99 -18.32
C GLY A 143 -11.64 27.42 -17.84
N GLY A 144 -10.50 28.04 -18.16
CA GLY A 144 -10.13 29.39 -17.72
C GLY A 144 -10.12 30.44 -18.84
N MET A 145 -10.68 30.11 -20.01
CA MET A 145 -10.72 31.01 -21.17
C MET A 145 -12.17 31.27 -21.59
N THR A 146 -12.96 31.76 -20.64
CA THR A 146 -14.24 32.43 -20.87
C THR A 146 -14.33 33.58 -19.88
N ALA A 147 -13.77 34.72 -20.26
CA ALA A 147 -14.04 36.05 -19.70
C ALA A 147 -13.76 37.07 -20.80
#